data_AF-A0A1I4QR75-F1
#
_entry.id   AF-A0A1I4QR75-F1
#
_cell.length_a   1.000
_cell.length_b   1.000
_cell.length_c   1.000
_cell.angle_alpha   90.00
_cell.angle_beta   90.00
_cell.angle_gamma   90.00
#
_symmetry.space_group_name_H-M   'P 1'
#
loop_
_entity.id
_entity.type
_entity.pdbx_description
1 polymer ?
#
loop_
_entity_poly.entity_id
_entity_poly.type
_entity_poly.pdbx_seq_one_letter_code
_entity_poly.pdbx_strand_id
1 'polypeptide(L)' 'MDNQHGNTGKRNAAKPEDQKATSTLIVRCLPSDKASWVKASQLEGLKLTDWVIKTLNERTQK' A
#
# COMPACT_ATOMS: atom_id res chain seq x y z
N MET A 1 12.04 -20.09 18.25
CA MET A 1 11.99 -18.68 17.79
C MET A 1 10.77 -18.56 16.90
N ASP A 2 9.62 -18.32 17.50
CA ASP A 2 8.34 -18.28 16.79
C ASP A 2 8.11 -16.87 16.26
N ASN A 3 8.44 -16.66 14.99
CA ASN A 3 8.16 -15.40 14.30
C ASN A 3 6.72 -15.45 13.75
N GLN A 4 5.74 -15.42 14.66
CA GLN A 4 4.32 -15.43 14.31
C GLN A 4 3.89 -14.04 13.82
N HIS A 5 4.07 -13.77 12.53
CA HIS A 5 3.47 -12.61 11.88
C HIS A 5 2.01 -12.91 11.54
N GLY A 6 1.10 -12.45 12.39
CA GLY A 6 -0.32 -12.47 12.13
C GLY A 6 -1.06 -11.82 13.28
N ASN A 7 -1.75 -10.71 13.00
CA ASN A 7 -2.58 -9.96 13.94
C ASN A 7 -3.83 -10.78 14.31
N THR A 8 -3.64 -11.95 14.92
CA THR A 8 -4.65 -12.93 15.29
C THR A 8 -5.32 -12.47 16.58
N GLY A 9 -6.26 -11.52 16.50
CA GLY A 9 -7.07 -11.21 17.69
C GLY A 9 -7.92 -9.95 17.72
N LYS A 10 -7.72 -8.96 16.84
CA LYS A 10 -8.49 -7.70 16.91
C LYS A 10 -9.59 -7.63 15.85
N ARG A 11 -10.74 -8.27 16.10
CA ARG A 11 -11.97 -8.12 15.29
C ARG A 11 -12.40 -6.65 15.14
N ASN A 12 -12.11 -5.80 16.12
CA ASN A 12 -12.38 -4.35 16.10
C ASN A 12 -11.40 -3.54 15.24
N ALA A 13 -10.33 -4.16 14.70
CA ALA A 13 -9.41 -3.52 13.76
C ALA A 13 -9.77 -3.80 12.29
N ALA A 14 -10.90 -4.50 12.05
CA ALA A 14 -11.42 -4.68 10.71
C ALA A 14 -11.92 -3.32 10.19
N LYS A 15 -11.44 -2.92 9.01
CA LYS A 15 -11.95 -1.72 8.34
C LYS A 15 -13.45 -1.89 8.01
N PRO A 16 -14.22 -0.79 8.03
CA PRO A 16 -15.59 -0.75 7.48
C PRO A 16 -15.65 -1.38 6.08
N GLU A 17 -16.79 -1.97 5.73
CA GLU A 17 -16.93 -2.76 4.50
C GLU A 17 -16.61 -1.95 3.23
N ASP A 18 -17.02 -0.69 3.20
CA ASP A 18 -16.75 0.31 2.17
C ASP A 18 -15.27 0.72 2.07
N GLN A 19 -14.47 0.40 3.10
CA GLN A 19 -13.04 0.73 3.18
C GLN A 19 -12.14 -0.51 3.09
N LYS A 20 -12.72 -1.67 2.79
CA LYS A 20 -11.94 -2.90 2.57
C LYS A 20 -11.27 -2.83 1.20
N ALA A 21 -9.93 -2.86 1.21
CA ALA A 21 -9.16 -3.09 0.00
C ALA A 21 -9.28 -4.57 -0.40
N THR A 22 -10.23 -4.89 -1.28
CA THR A 22 -10.51 -6.26 -1.76
C THR A 22 -9.78 -6.62 -3.05
N SER A 23 -9.27 -5.63 -3.78
CA SER A 23 -8.55 -5.81 -5.05
C SER A 23 -7.04 -5.61 -4.89
N THR A 24 -6.24 -6.36 -5.65
CA THR A 24 -4.77 -6.33 -5.61
C THR A 24 -4.18 -5.90 -6.94
N LEU A 25 -3.18 -5.01 -6.90
CA LEU A 25 -2.35 -4.64 -8.06
C LEU A 25 -1.00 -5.34 -7.99
N ILE A 26 -0.67 -6.17 -8.99
CA ILE A 26 0.61 -6.88 -9.11
C ILE A 26 1.35 -6.36 -10.33
N VAL A 27 2.55 -5.78 -10.14
CA VAL A 27 3.33 -5.15 -11.21
C VAL A 27 4.77 -5.65 -11.19
N ARG A 28 5.30 -6.04 -12.34
CA ARG A 28 6.74 -6.23 -12.55
C ARG A 28 7.33 -4.91 -13.05
N CYS A 29 8.45 -4.51 -12.47
CA CYS A 29 9.14 -3.26 -12.80
C CYS A 29 10.67 -3.43 -12.63
N LEU A 30 11.44 -2.48 -13.11
CA LEU A 30 12.88 -2.47 -12.86
C LEU A 30 13.15 -2.16 -11.38
N PRO A 31 14.24 -2.71 -10.79
CA PRO A 31 14.61 -2.40 -9.41
C PRO A 31 14.82 -0.91 -9.16
N SER A 32 15.35 -0.19 -10.16
CA SER A 32 15.56 1.27 -10.13
C SER A 32 14.26 2.06 -9.99
N ASP A 33 13.22 1.61 -10.68
CA ASP A 33 11.91 2.29 -10.67
C ASP A 33 11.28 2.14 -9.28
N LYS A 34 11.26 0.90 -8.75
CA LYS A 34 10.76 0.63 -7.40
C LYS A 34 11.54 1.41 -6.35
N ALA A 35 12.87 1.48 -6.46
CA ALA A 35 13.69 2.25 -5.53
C ALA A 35 13.33 3.75 -5.56
N SER A 36 13.05 4.29 -6.75
CA SER A 36 12.65 5.68 -6.91
C SER A 36 11.26 5.94 -6.31
N TRP A 37 10.31 5.04 -6.50
CA TRP A 37 8.97 5.14 -5.89
C TRP A 37 9.02 5.05 -4.36
N VAL A 38 9.86 4.16 -3.82
CA VAL A 38 10.07 4.08 -2.35
C VAL A 38 10.61 5.41 -1.81
N LYS A 39 11.64 5.97 -2.44
CA LYS A 39 12.19 7.28 -2.03
C LYS A 39 11.14 8.39 -2.11
N ALA A 40 10.37 8.46 -3.19
CA ALA A 40 9.28 9.42 -3.34
C ALA A 40 8.23 9.27 -2.22
N SER A 41 7.81 8.04 -1.93
CA SER A 41 6.86 7.79 -0.84
C SER A 41 7.38 8.23 0.53
N GLN A 42 8.67 8.01 0.81
CA GLN A 42 9.30 8.42 2.07
C GLN A 42 9.41 9.94 2.21
N LEU A 43 9.72 10.66 1.12
CA LEU A 43 9.74 12.13 1.11
C LEU A 43 8.37 12.73 1.44
N GLU A 44 7.29 12.07 1.05
CA GLU A 44 5.92 12.46 1.38
C GLU A 44 5.43 11.92 2.73
N GLY A 45 6.26 11.14 3.46
CA GLY A 45 5.87 10.51 4.71
C GLY A 45 4.81 9.40 4.56
N LEU A 46 4.67 8.84 3.35
CA LEU A 46 3.68 7.83 3.00
C LEU A 46 4.29 6.43 2.90
N LYS A 47 3.45 5.41 3.10
CA LYS A 47 3.81 4.04 2.68
C LYS A 47 3.77 3.97 1.17
N LEU A 48 4.62 3.12 0.57
CA LEU A 48 4.65 2.92 -0.89
C LEU A 48 3.25 2.62 -1.46
N THR A 49 2.47 1.77 -0.81
CA THR A 49 1.10 1.43 -1.25
C THR A 49 0.20 2.66 -1.30
N ASP A 50 0.22 3.49 -0.25
CA ASP A 50 -0.61 4.69 -0.17
C ASP A 50 -0.18 5.72 -1.23
N TRP A 51 1.13 5.87 -1.44
CA TRP A 51 1.71 6.73 -2.47
C TRP A 51 1.31 6.30 -3.89
N VAL A 52 1.36 4.99 -4.18
CA VAL A 52 0.94 4.44 -5.48
C VAL A 52 -0.55 4.69 -5.72
N ILE A 53 -1.41 4.42 -4.73
CA ILE A 53 -2.86 4.66 -4.85
C ILE A 53 -3.15 6.13 -5.09
N LYS A 54 -2.55 7.03 -4.31
CA LYS A 54 -2.67 8.49 -4.48
C LYS A 54 -2.27 8.90 -5.89
N THR A 55 -1.10 8.51 -6.34
CA THR A 55 -0.55 8.87 -7.66
C THR A 55 -1.45 8.38 -8.80
N LEU A 56 -1.98 7.15 -8.72
CA LEU A 56 -2.87 6.62 -9.74
C LEU A 56 -4.23 7.34 -9.73
N ASN A 57 -4.81 7.60 -8.57
CA ASN A 57 -6.10 8.30 -8.45
C ASN A 57 -6.01 9.75 -8.96
N GLU A 58 -4.93 10.47 -8.66
CA GLU A 58 -4.71 11.83 -9.18
C GLU A 58 -4.66 11.87 -10.72
N ARG A 59 -4.27 10.76 -11.36
CA ARG A 59 -4.18 10.65 -12.82
C ARG A 59 -5.48 10.20 -13.48
N THR A 60 -6.36 9.52 -12.75
CA THR A 60 -7.61 8.94 -13.27
C THR A 60 -8.86 9.73 -12.90
N GLN A 61 -8.84 10.55 -11.85
CA GLN A 61 -9.97 11.39 -11.43
C GLN A 61 -10.10 12.70 -12.22
N LYS A 62 -9.99 12.64 -13.56
CA LYS A 62 -10.31 13.77 -14.45
C LYS A 62 -11.75 13.75 -14.92
#